data_AF-A0A2S7KP84-F1
#
_entry.id   AF-A0A2S7KP84-F1
#
_cell.length_a   1.000
_cell.length_b   1.000
_cell.length_c   1.000
_cell.angle_alpha   90.00
_cell.angle_beta   90.00
_cell.angle_gamma   90.00
#
_symmetry.space_group_name_H-M   'P 1'
#
loop_
_entity.id
_entity.type
_entity.pdbx_description
1 polymer ?
#
loop_
_entity_poly.entity_id
_entity_poly.type
_entity_poly.pdbx_seq_one_letter_code
_entity_poly.pdbx_strand_id
1 'polypeptide(L)'
;MIGLINYSDMDRKGNIYEALIKSGDIKLLQNDGIIERIRRLEETYFYLNRMQTIHFDAVMSLIPHLNKTIRFSNSKVENPDLLYSFESQNMFILALHVMNEKDQVYQRALEEIDAILELIDQEIDSKG
;
A
#
# COMPACT_ATOMS: atom_id res chain seq x y z
N MET A 1 10.64 1.66 9.46
CA MET A 1 10.33 2.64 8.40
C MET A 1 11.30 2.58 7.22
N ILE A 2 12.60 2.30 7.42
CA ILE A 2 13.59 2.15 6.32
C ILE A 2 13.43 0.82 5.53
N GLY A 3 12.84 -0.22 6.13
CA GLY A 3 12.67 -1.53 5.46
C GLY A 3 11.66 -1.58 4.31
N LEU A 4 10.83 -0.55 4.12
CA LEU A 4 9.82 -0.52 3.04
C LEU A 4 10.32 0.19 1.78
N ILE A 5 11.38 1.01 1.87
CA ILE A 5 11.93 1.75 0.72
C ILE A 5 12.63 0.80 -0.26
N ASN A 6 13.17 -0.33 0.23
CA ASN A 6 13.80 -1.34 -0.62
C ASN A 6 12.81 -2.23 -1.38
N TYR A 7 11.50 -2.13 -1.12
CA TYR A 7 10.44 -2.80 -1.89
C TYR A 7 9.88 -1.93 -3.02
N SER A 8 10.42 -0.73 -3.23
CA SER A 8 10.10 0.14 -4.38
C SER A 8 10.40 -0.51 -5.75
N ASP A 9 11.12 -1.64 -5.78
CA ASP A 9 11.30 -2.47 -6.99
C ASP A 9 10.05 -3.30 -7.34
N MET A 10 8.93 -3.15 -6.62
CA MET A 10 7.60 -3.57 -7.08
C MET A 10 7.08 -2.75 -8.28
N ASP A 11 7.88 -1.81 -8.78
CA ASP A 11 7.71 -1.20 -10.11
C ASP A 11 8.05 -2.18 -11.26
N ARG A 12 8.51 -3.40 -10.96
CA ARG A 12 8.42 -4.51 -11.91
C ARG A 12 6.96 -4.89 -12.10
N LYS A 13 6.38 -4.26 -13.13
CA LYS A 13 5.16 -4.55 -13.91
C LYS A 13 4.85 -6.04 -14.16
N GLY A 14 4.76 -6.85 -13.12
CA GLY A 14 4.26 -8.21 -13.15
C GLY A 14 2.82 -8.18 -12.68
N ASN A 15 1.90 -7.90 -13.59
CA ASN A 15 0.49 -8.18 -13.37
C ASN A 15 0.38 -9.68 -13.05
N ILE A 16 0.00 -10.03 -11.80
CA ILE A 16 0.01 -11.43 -11.32
C ILE A 16 -0.87 -12.30 -12.22
N TYR A 17 -2.06 -11.81 -12.54
CA TYR A 17 -3.00 -12.51 -13.41
C TYR A 17 -2.48 -12.65 -14.85
N GLU A 18 -1.93 -11.58 -15.42
CA GLU A 18 -1.33 -11.58 -16.76
C GLU A 18 -0.10 -12.49 -16.82
N ALA A 19 0.70 -12.57 -15.75
CA ALA A 19 1.83 -13.48 -15.64
C ALA A 19 1.37 -14.94 -15.68
N LEU A 20 0.32 -15.29 -14.92
CA LEU A 20 -0.30 -16.62 -14.92
C LEU A 20 -0.92 -16.98 -16.28
N ILE A 21 -1.51 -16.00 -16.98
CA ILE A 21 -1.99 -16.20 -18.35
C ILE A 21 -0.82 -16.47 -19.30
N LYS A 22 0.23 -15.65 -19.24
CA LYS A 22 1.40 -15.74 -20.12
C LYS A 22 2.19 -17.02 -19.93
N SER A 23 2.30 -17.52 -18.70
CA SER A 23 2.95 -18.81 -18.44
C SER A 23 2.06 -20.00 -18.80
N GLY A 24 0.75 -19.81 -18.86
CA GLY A 24 -0.23 -20.88 -19.05
C GLY A 24 -0.60 -21.60 -17.75
N ASP A 25 -0.01 -21.21 -16.62
CA ASP A 25 -0.27 -21.79 -15.29
C ASP A 25 -1.71 -21.56 -14.83
N ILE A 26 -2.38 -20.53 -15.37
CA ILE A 26 -3.80 -20.29 -15.13
C ILE A 26 -4.67 -21.53 -15.44
N LYS A 27 -4.23 -22.42 -16.34
CA LYS A 27 -4.93 -23.67 -16.68
C LYS A 27 -4.85 -24.75 -15.60
N LEU A 28 -3.92 -24.62 -14.67
CA LEU A 28 -3.75 -25.55 -13.55
C LEU A 28 -4.80 -25.28 -12.45
N LEU A 29 -5.27 -24.03 -12.36
CA LEU A 29 -6.34 -23.60 -11.46
C LEU A 29 -7.68 -24.00 -12.07
N GLN A 30 -8.36 -24.97 -11.46
CA GLN A 30 -9.68 -25.42 -11.92
C GLN A 30 -10.81 -24.74 -11.13
N ASN A 31 -10.49 -24.20 -9.96
CA ASN A 31 -11.42 -23.40 -9.18
C ASN A 31 -11.43 -21.95 -9.69
N ASP A 32 -12.49 -21.59 -10.40
CA ASP A 32 -12.71 -20.23 -10.92
C ASP A 32 -12.70 -19.15 -9.83
N GLY A 33 -13.03 -19.50 -8.58
CA GLY A 33 -12.97 -18.60 -7.43
C GLY A 33 -11.54 -18.16 -7.09
N ILE A 34 -10.54 -19.03 -7.31
CA ILE A 34 -9.12 -18.67 -7.15
C ILE A 34 -8.76 -17.61 -8.20
N ILE A 35 -9.18 -17.84 -9.45
CA ILE A 35 -8.91 -16.93 -10.57
C ILE A 35 -9.54 -15.55 -10.31
N GLU A 36 -10.79 -15.53 -9.84
CA GLU A 36 -11.48 -14.28 -9.52
C GLU A 36 -10.75 -13.49 -8.41
N ARG A 37 -10.37 -14.17 -7.32
CA ARG A 37 -9.67 -13.51 -6.21
C ARG A 37 -8.28 -13.00 -6.60
N ILE A 38 -7.55 -13.71 -7.46
CA ILE A 38 -6.26 -13.23 -7.99
C ILE A 38 -6.44 -11.90 -8.74
N ARG A 39 -7.51 -11.73 -9.52
CA ARG A 39 -7.80 -10.44 -10.19
C ARG A 39 -8.10 -9.34 -9.17
N ARG A 40 -8.89 -9.63 -8.13
CA ARG A 40 -9.18 -8.65 -7.06
C ARG A 40 -7.93 -8.26 -6.28
N LEU A 41 -7.05 -9.21 -6.02
CA LEU A 41 -5.76 -8.96 -5.40
C LEU A 41 -4.91 -8.03 -6.27
N GLU A 42 -4.91 -8.24 -7.59
CA GLU A 42 -4.23 -7.37 -8.54
C GLU A 42 -4.78 -5.94 -8.53
N GLU A 43 -6.10 -5.77 -8.58
CA GLU A 43 -6.76 -4.46 -8.42
C GLU A 43 -6.37 -3.78 -7.10
N THR A 44 -6.30 -4.57 -6.02
CA THR A 44 -5.88 -4.08 -4.70
C THR A 44 -4.42 -3.64 -4.70
N TYR A 45 -3.51 -4.36 -5.36
CA TYR A 45 -2.12 -3.93 -5.53
C TYR A 45 -1.98 -2.65 -6.35
N PHE A 46 -2.76 -2.48 -7.42
CA PHE A 46 -2.78 -1.21 -8.16
C PHE A 46 -3.21 -0.04 -7.27
N TYR A 47 -4.26 -0.25 -6.48
CA TYR A 47 -4.72 0.78 -5.55
C TYR A 47 -3.70 1.07 -4.46
N LEU A 48 -3.04 0.04 -3.93
CA LEU A 48 -1.98 0.17 -2.94
C LEU A 48 -0.81 1.03 -3.46
N ASN A 49 -0.36 0.78 -4.68
CA ASN A 49 0.69 1.57 -5.33
C ASN A 49 0.28 3.04 -5.47
N ARG A 50 -0.98 3.30 -5.88
CA ARG A 50 -1.51 4.67 -5.92
C ARG A 50 -1.51 5.32 -4.53
N MET A 51 -1.91 4.60 -3.49
CA MET A 51 -1.90 5.11 -2.12
C MET A 51 -0.49 5.37 -1.59
N GLN A 52 0.51 4.57 -2.00
CA GLN A 52 1.91 4.86 -1.68
C GLN A 52 2.37 6.19 -2.28
N THR A 53 2.03 6.46 -3.54
CA THR A 53 2.34 7.75 -4.19
C THR A 53 1.65 8.91 -3.47
N ILE A 54 0.35 8.80 -3.18
CA ILE A 54 -0.40 9.84 -2.46
C ILE A 54 0.21 10.09 -1.06
N HIS A 55 0.56 9.03 -0.34
CA HIS A 55 1.22 9.13 0.96
C HIS A 55 2.59 9.81 0.87
N PHE A 56 3.39 9.48 -0.14
CA PHE A 56 4.67 10.12 -0.40
C PHE A 56 4.50 11.62 -0.67
N ASP A 57 3.57 11.99 -1.55
CA ASP A 57 3.28 13.38 -1.89
C ASP A 57 2.79 14.18 -0.67
N ALA A 58 1.93 13.57 0.17
CA ALA A 58 1.47 14.17 1.42
C ALA A 58 2.65 14.44 2.38
N VAL A 59 3.55 13.48 2.56
CA VAL A 59 4.74 13.67 3.40
C VAL A 59 5.66 14.74 2.83
N MET A 60 5.92 14.74 1.51
CA MET A 60 6.76 15.74 0.88
C MET A 60 6.17 17.15 0.98
N SER A 61 4.84 17.27 0.95
CA SER A 61 4.15 18.55 1.13
C SER A 61 4.33 19.15 2.55
N LEU A 62 4.58 18.32 3.56
CA LEU A 62 4.84 18.75 4.94
C LEU A 62 6.25 19.34 5.11
N ILE A 63 7.24 18.88 4.34
CA ILE A 63 8.66 19.23 4.55
C ILE A 63 8.92 20.74 4.52
N PRO A 64 8.41 21.53 3.55
CA PRO A 64 8.61 22.98 3.53
C PRO A 64 8.05 23.67 4.78
N HIS A 65 6.94 23.16 5.31
CA HIS A 65 6.30 23.69 6.51
C HIS A 65 7.10 23.36 7.76
N LEU A 66 7.57 22.12 7.88
CA LEU A 66 8.42 21.68 8.98
C LEU A 66 9.76 22.42 9.01
N ASN A 67 10.39 22.65 7.85
CA ASN A 67 11.62 23.44 7.73
C ASN A 67 11.50 24.87 8.27
N LYS A 68 10.29 25.46 8.24
CA LYS A 68 10.02 26.80 8.76
C LYS A 68 9.66 26.81 10.25
N THR A 69 9.30 25.67 10.82
CA THR A 69 8.78 25.56 12.19
C THR A 69 9.76 24.90 13.15
N ILE A 70 10.56 23.94 12.68
CA ILE A 70 11.43 23.11 13.53
C ILE A 70 12.85 23.11 12.95
N ARG A 71 13.83 23.36 13.81
CA ARG A 71 15.23 23.07 13.52
C ARG A 71 15.49 21.58 13.70
N PHE A 72 15.63 20.86 12.60
CA PHE A 72 15.81 19.40 12.65
C PHE A 72 17.07 18.92 13.37
N SER A 73 18.15 19.70 13.38
CA SER A 73 19.42 19.27 14.00
C SER A 73 19.36 19.10 15.51
N ASN A 74 18.41 19.75 16.20
CA ASN A 74 18.26 19.68 17.65
C ASN A 74 16.79 19.61 18.09
N SER A 75 15.87 19.38 17.16
CA SER A 75 14.42 19.32 17.38
C SER A 75 13.81 20.56 18.04
N LYS A 76 14.50 21.71 18.00
CA LYS A 76 13.98 22.95 18.58
C LYS A 76 12.88 23.52 17.68
N VAL A 77 11.75 23.88 18.28
CA VAL A 77 10.71 24.66 17.60
C VAL A 77 11.17 26.11 17.49
N GLU A 78 11.33 26.59 16.26
CA GLU A 78 11.75 27.96 15.96
C GLU A 78 10.54 28.87 15.66
N ASN A 79 9.41 28.32 15.21
CA ASN A 79 8.18 29.07 14.98
C ASN A 79 6.94 28.33 15.54
N PRO A 80 6.65 28.49 16.85
CA PRO A 80 5.53 27.82 17.51
C PRO A 80 4.16 28.25 16.97
N ASP A 81 3.97 29.54 16.67
CA ASP A 81 2.68 30.06 16.18
C ASP A 81 2.30 29.41 14.86
N LEU A 82 3.28 29.24 13.96
CA LEU A 82 3.08 28.50 12.73
C LEU A 82 2.85 27.01 13.01
N LEU A 83 3.65 26.37 13.88
CA LEU A 83 3.50 24.94 14.20
C LEU A 83 2.13 24.57 14.77
N TYR A 84 1.54 25.43 15.59
CA TYR A 84 0.24 25.20 16.23
C TYR A 84 -0.94 25.82 15.47
N SER A 85 -0.69 26.41 14.30
CA SER A 85 -1.76 26.96 13.45
C SER A 85 -2.74 25.88 12.99
N PHE A 86 -3.97 26.29 12.66
CA PHE A 86 -4.96 25.38 12.08
C PHE A 86 -4.47 24.78 10.75
N GLU A 87 -3.65 25.51 9.97
CA GLU A 87 -3.04 25.01 8.75
C GLU A 87 -2.15 23.79 9.04
N SER A 88 -1.26 23.90 10.03
CA SER A 88 -0.42 22.78 10.48
C SER A 88 -1.25 21.57 10.91
N GLN A 89 -2.26 21.83 11.74
CA GLN A 89 -3.15 20.78 12.24
C GLN A 89 -3.85 20.07 11.07
N ASN A 90 -4.36 20.82 10.10
CA ASN A 90 -5.00 20.27 8.90
C ASN A 90 -4.02 19.41 8.09
N MET A 91 -2.78 19.85 7.89
CA MET A 91 -1.79 19.06 7.15
C MET A 91 -1.50 17.71 7.85
N PHE A 92 -1.35 17.69 9.17
CA PHE A 92 -1.15 16.43 9.91
C PHE A 92 -2.40 15.54 9.89
N ILE A 93 -3.59 16.11 10.03
CA ILE A 93 -4.85 15.35 9.95
C ILE A 93 -4.99 14.69 8.57
N LEU A 94 -4.70 15.44 7.50
CA LEU A 94 -4.74 14.90 6.13
C LEU A 94 -3.71 13.79 5.93
N ALA A 95 -2.47 13.97 6.42
CA ALA A 95 -1.45 12.93 6.35
C ALA A 95 -1.87 11.66 7.11
N LEU A 96 -2.44 11.80 8.32
CA LEU A 96 -2.97 10.68 9.09
C LEU A 96 -4.12 9.97 8.38
N HIS A 97 -5.01 10.71 7.71
CA HIS A 97 -6.09 10.13 6.92
C HIS A 97 -5.54 9.25 5.79
N VAL A 98 -4.58 9.78 5.03
CA VAL A 98 -3.91 9.03 3.95
C VAL A 98 -3.18 7.80 4.49
N MET A 99 -2.52 7.91 5.64
CA MET A 99 -1.87 6.76 6.30
C MET A 99 -2.88 5.66 6.66
N ASN A 100 -3.99 6.03 7.30
CA ASN A 100 -5.02 5.08 7.69
C ASN A 100 -5.66 4.40 6.47
N GLU A 101 -5.94 5.15 5.41
CA GLU A 101 -6.47 4.59 4.18
C GLU A 101 -5.47 3.61 3.54
N LYS A 102 -4.19 3.98 3.45
CA LYS A 102 -3.15 3.09 2.95
C LYS A 102 -3.07 1.80 3.78
N ASP A 103 -3.14 1.89 5.10
CA ASP A 103 -3.10 0.73 5.99
C ASP A 103 -4.32 -0.19 5.78
N GLN A 104 -5.52 0.37 5.54
CA GLN A 104 -6.70 -0.43 5.19
C GLN A 104 -6.52 -1.20 3.87
N VAL A 105 -5.89 -0.59 2.87
CA VAL A 105 -5.61 -1.26 1.59
C VAL A 105 -4.59 -2.38 1.76
N TYR A 106 -3.57 -2.18 2.61
CA TYR A 106 -2.65 -3.26 3.00
C TYR A 106 -3.37 -4.43 3.65
N GLN A 107 -4.28 -4.18 4.59
CA GLN A 107 -5.06 -5.25 5.23
C GLN A 107 -5.93 -6.01 4.22
N ARG A 108 -6.61 -5.30 3.32
CA ARG A 108 -7.36 -5.94 2.23
C ARG A 108 -6.50 -6.85 1.36
N ALA A 109 -5.28 -6.43 1.05
CA ALA A 109 -4.37 -7.25 0.26
C ALA A 109 -4.00 -8.55 0.99
N LEU A 110 -3.78 -8.49 2.31
CA LEU A 110 -3.52 -9.68 3.14
C LEU A 110 -4.73 -10.60 3.17
N GLU A 111 -5.93 -10.05 3.40
CA GLU A 111 -7.19 -10.82 3.40
C GLU A 111 -7.43 -11.55 2.07
N GLU A 112 -7.16 -10.91 0.94
CA GLU A 112 -7.28 -11.57 -0.36
C GLU A 112 -6.21 -12.67 -0.56
N ILE A 113 -4.98 -12.47 -0.09
CA ILE A 113 -3.93 -13.51 -0.13
C ILE A 113 -4.35 -14.72 0.70
N ASP A 114 -4.78 -14.51 1.94
CA ASP A 114 -5.19 -15.59 2.84
C ASP A 114 -6.37 -16.37 2.24
N ALA A 115 -7.36 -15.67 1.68
CA ALA A 115 -8.50 -16.33 1.04
C ALA A 115 -8.12 -17.09 -0.24
N ILE A 116 -7.13 -16.63 -1.01
CA ILE A 116 -6.58 -17.37 -2.16
C ILE A 116 -5.89 -18.65 -1.68
N LEU A 117 -5.07 -18.57 -0.64
CA LEU A 117 -4.36 -19.72 -0.07
C LEU A 117 -5.35 -20.78 0.42
N GLU A 118 -6.40 -20.40 1.15
CA GLU A 118 -7.43 -21.33 1.60
C GLU A 118 -8.11 -22.07 0.45
N LEU A 119 -8.40 -21.38 -0.66
CA LEU A 119 -9.02 -22.01 -1.83
C LEU A 119 -8.05 -22.93 -2.57
N ILE A 120 -6.76 -22.60 -2.61
CA ILE A 120 -5.73 -23.46 -3.18
C ILE A 120 -5.59 -24.73 -2.34
N ASP A 121 -5.52 -24.61 -1.02
CA ASP A 121 -5.41 -25.77 -0.11
C ASP A 121 -6.63 -26.71 -0.28
N GLN A 122 -7.84 -26.15 -0.36
CA GLN A 122 -9.05 -26.92 -0.66
C GLN A 122 -9.00 -27.62 -2.02
N GLU A 123 -8.47 -26.95 -3.06
CA GLU A 123 -8.31 -27.54 -4.38
C GLU A 123 -7.31 -28.70 -4.36
N ILE A 124 -6.20 -28.57 -3.62
CA ILE A 124 -5.19 -29.62 -3.47
C ILE A 124 -5.77 -30.82 -2.72
N ASP A 125 -6.41 -30.58 -1.57
CA ASP A 125 -7.01 -31.64 -0.74
C ASP A 125 -8.12 -32.39 -1.47
N SER A 126 -8.89 -31.72 -2.33
CA SER A 126 -9.92 -32.38 -3.16
C SER A 126 -9.36 -33.30 -4.25
N LYS A 127 -8.06 -33.18 -4.56
CA LYS A 127 -7.35 -33.99 -5.57
C LYS A 127 -6.49 -35.11 -4.96
N GLY A 128 -6.37 -35.17 -3.62
CA GLY A 128 -5.69 -36.24 -2.86
C GLY A 128 -6.64 -37.34 -2.38
#